data_AF-A0A820UHN9-F1
#
_entry.id   AF-A0A820UHN9-F1
#
_cell.length_a   1.000
_cell.length_b   1.000
_cell.length_c   1.000
_cell.angle_alpha   90.00
_cell.angle_beta   90.00
_cell.angle_gamma   90.00
#
_symmetry.space_group_name_H-M   'P 1'
#
loop_
_entity.id
_entity.type
_entity.pdbx_description
1 polymer ?
#
loop_
_entity_poly.entity_id
_entity_poly.type
_entity_poly.pdbx_seq_one_letter_code
_entity_poly.pdbx_strand_id
1 'polypeptide(L)'
;MNSITEQTFTDLALLLRSQRSDKSNLERSNNDNIDIDIYIGPLLKSHFTYTATAVMGGARMVNDSQRLWAMPFLGQLTDDCRDFDEDRREKSITPVTYFVEHNDSILNPFFVFLFVCEDLFLESNREKDTGAFLGRRIIRTLRSLQNNLNEFLTIFTAKLHPNLYKYFLSLINLFDRVSDPEKSIFRFINKFAINYSFNHRKVETFAYDHLHLIEKQITIKTNDNNALVRGINHSLKAGGKRLRPLLLLMVAQIYDIDIERIMPLARAIEYLHTSSLIFDDLPAQDNAPMRRGQPTLHMSIESDKDEIPSSLTEGRAQLAAVNLIAHAIRLVNVDLKQQGFSYKSINRVTAELSQSMDELCHGQFLDLQAARLKKSLTIFELDRIAELKTGKAIEIVLICPVILVEQDETLDIILERLRELGKLMGILFQMKDDLLDVEGDIQETGKLPNIDLQNQTITYVSLLGIEKTRKRIDAKRKQAELILDNLWPQAGTIRDILRHICERKK
;
A
#
# COMPACT_ATOMS: atom_id res chain seq x y z
N MET A 1 22.17 16.46 14.09
CA MET A 1 22.68 15.23 13.44
C MET A 1 23.96 14.68 14.09
N ASN A 2 24.89 15.49 14.62
CA ASN A 2 26.12 14.96 15.27
C ASN A 2 25.96 14.48 16.73
N SER A 3 24.90 14.84 17.45
CA SER A 3 24.70 14.40 18.85
C SER A 3 24.12 12.99 18.98
N ILE A 4 23.42 12.50 17.96
CA ILE A 4 22.82 11.15 17.96
C ILE A 4 23.94 10.11 17.82
N THR A 5 24.93 10.36 16.96
CA THR A 5 26.07 9.47 16.73
C THR A 5 26.93 9.22 17.98
N GLU A 6 27.16 10.22 18.83
CA GLU A 6 28.01 10.10 20.02
C GLU A 6 27.33 9.29 21.15
N GLN A 7 26.03 9.50 21.35
CA GLN A 7 25.21 8.70 22.27
C GLN A 7 25.15 7.24 21.80
N THR A 8 25.00 7.02 20.49
CA THR A 8 24.96 5.68 19.86
C THR A 8 26.29 4.93 20.05
N PHE A 9 27.43 5.60 19.96
CA PHE A 9 28.75 5.01 20.24
C PHE A 9 28.92 4.62 21.72
N THR A 10 28.37 5.45 22.62
CA THR A 10 28.44 5.21 24.06
C THR A 10 27.57 4.01 24.46
N ASP A 11 26.37 3.89 23.90
CA ASP A 11 25.44 2.78 24.15
C ASP A 11 25.94 1.45 23.57
N LEU A 12 26.54 1.47 22.36
CA LEU A 12 27.15 0.28 21.75
C LEU A 12 28.41 -0.15 22.51
N ALA A 13 29.23 0.80 22.97
CA ALA A 13 30.40 0.51 23.80
C ALA A 13 29.99 0.00 25.19
N LEU A 14 28.87 0.44 25.75
CA LEU A 14 28.29 -0.07 27.00
C LEU A 14 27.75 -1.50 26.83
N LEU A 15 27.06 -1.81 25.72
CA LEU A 15 26.60 -3.16 25.41
C LEU A 15 27.78 -4.15 25.22
N LEU A 16 28.77 -3.76 24.42
CA LEU A 16 29.99 -4.57 24.21
C LEU A 16 30.86 -4.67 25.48
N ARG A 17 30.80 -3.67 26.37
CA ARG A 17 31.42 -3.73 27.71
C ARG A 17 30.62 -4.61 28.65
N SER A 18 29.28 -4.62 28.60
CA SER A 18 28.44 -5.50 29.41
C SER A 18 28.70 -6.97 29.07
N GLN A 19 28.72 -7.33 27.78
CA GLN A 19 29.07 -8.67 27.32
C GLN A 19 30.51 -9.11 27.68
N ARG A 20 31.46 -8.17 27.79
CA ARG A 20 32.82 -8.47 28.27
C ARG A 20 32.94 -8.49 29.79
N SER A 21 32.13 -7.72 30.51
CA SER A 21 32.14 -7.64 31.97
C SER A 21 31.40 -8.79 32.62
N ASP A 22 30.41 -9.38 31.94
CA ASP A 22 29.58 -10.45 32.48
C ASP A 22 30.40 -11.72 32.76
N LYS A 23 31.45 -12.00 31.97
CA LYS A 23 32.36 -13.12 32.26
C LYS A 23 33.24 -12.92 33.51
N SER A 24 33.32 -11.70 34.05
CA SER A 24 34.17 -11.37 35.22
C SER A 24 33.39 -10.87 36.44
N ASN A 25 32.15 -10.40 36.27
CA ASN A 25 31.29 -9.89 37.33
C ASN A 25 30.31 -10.94 37.88
N LEU A 26 29.96 -11.97 37.10
CA LEU A 26 29.16 -13.11 37.56
C LEU A 26 29.86 -13.89 38.71
N GLU A 27 31.19 -13.82 38.82
CA GLU A 27 31.94 -14.46 39.91
C GLU A 27 32.17 -13.54 41.13
N ARG A 28 31.82 -12.24 41.08
CA ARG A 28 32.28 -11.26 42.08
C ARG A 28 31.22 -10.39 42.76
N SER A 29 29.95 -10.35 42.36
CA SER A 29 28.95 -9.53 43.07
C SER A 29 28.05 -10.34 44.01
N ASN A 30 28.51 -10.54 45.25
CA ASN A 30 27.65 -10.79 46.42
C ASN A 30 27.08 -9.45 46.93
N ASN A 31 26.23 -8.77 46.18
CA ASN A 31 25.49 -7.64 46.75
C ASN A 31 24.10 -7.49 46.13
N ASP A 32 23.11 -7.53 47.02
CA ASP A 32 21.69 -7.39 46.80
C ASP A 32 21.30 -6.06 46.14
N ASN A 33 20.25 -6.15 45.31
CA ASN A 33 19.35 -5.05 44.90
C ASN A 33 19.79 -4.06 43.81
N ILE A 34 20.26 -4.56 42.66
CA ILE A 34 19.79 -4.00 41.39
C ILE A 34 19.35 -5.17 40.52
N ASP A 35 18.04 -5.30 40.37
CA ASP A 35 17.40 -6.33 39.55
C ASP A 35 17.60 -5.94 38.07
N ILE A 36 18.85 -6.08 37.61
CA ILE A 36 19.31 -5.76 36.25
C ILE A 36 18.46 -6.51 35.21
N ASP A 37 17.96 -7.70 35.56
CA ASP A 37 17.03 -8.50 34.75
C ASP A 37 15.75 -7.74 34.37
N ILE A 38 15.27 -6.82 35.23
CA ILE A 38 14.09 -5.97 34.94
C ILE A 38 14.39 -4.96 33.82
N TYR A 39 15.64 -4.53 33.67
CA TYR A 39 16.05 -3.50 32.71
C TYR A 39 16.62 -4.08 31.41
N ILE A 40 17.17 -5.30 31.43
CA ILE A 40 17.75 -5.95 30.23
C ILE A 40 16.69 -6.14 29.14
N GLY A 41 15.51 -6.67 29.47
CA GLY A 41 14.42 -6.88 28.50
C GLY A 41 13.99 -5.57 27.81
N PRO A 42 13.68 -4.49 28.56
CA PRO A 42 13.39 -3.17 28.00
C PRO A 42 14.55 -2.53 27.21
N LEU A 43 15.80 -2.69 27.63
CA LEU A 43 16.99 -2.16 26.93
C LEU A 43 17.24 -2.89 25.62
N LEU A 44 17.22 -4.23 25.63
CA LEU A 44 17.30 -5.05 24.42
C LEU A 44 16.15 -4.74 23.48
N LYS A 45 14.92 -4.63 24.00
CA LYS A 45 13.73 -4.23 23.23
C LYS A 45 13.91 -2.85 22.59
N SER A 46 14.33 -1.85 23.35
CA SER A 46 14.48 -0.48 22.86
C SER A 46 15.60 -0.38 21.83
N HIS A 47 16.76 -0.99 22.08
CA HIS A 47 17.91 -0.97 21.18
C HIS A 47 17.70 -1.80 19.91
N PHE A 48 17.13 -3.01 20.04
CA PHE A 48 16.81 -3.88 18.91
C PHE A 48 15.74 -3.24 18.02
N THR A 49 14.68 -2.69 18.63
CA THR A 49 13.63 -1.96 17.91
C THR A 49 14.19 -0.70 17.27
N TYR A 50 15.01 0.10 17.96
CA TYR A 50 15.57 1.33 17.41
C TYR A 50 16.57 1.07 16.27
N THR A 51 17.43 0.06 16.39
CA THR A 51 18.36 -0.34 15.32
C THR A 51 17.61 -0.92 14.13
N ALA A 52 16.61 -1.77 14.38
CA ALA A 52 15.73 -2.27 13.34
C ALA A 52 14.91 -1.14 12.69
N THR A 53 14.42 -0.15 13.45
CA THR A 53 13.70 1.02 12.92
C THR A 53 14.64 1.97 12.16
N ALA A 54 15.88 2.15 12.58
CA ALA A 54 16.88 2.93 11.84
C ALA A 54 17.24 2.26 10.49
N VAL A 55 17.28 0.92 10.46
CA VAL A 55 17.52 0.12 9.25
C VAL A 55 16.26 0.02 8.37
N MET A 56 15.06 -0.12 8.95
CA MET A 56 13.79 -0.30 8.23
C MET A 56 13.11 1.03 7.85
N GLY A 57 13.43 2.14 8.52
CA GLY A 57 12.68 3.40 8.51
C GLY A 57 13.08 4.47 7.49
N GLY A 58 13.82 4.13 6.43
CA GLY A 58 13.89 4.99 5.23
C GLY A 58 15.13 5.86 5.04
N ALA A 59 16.19 5.73 5.86
CA ALA A 59 17.51 6.17 5.42
C ALA A 59 18.18 5.00 4.68
N ARG A 60 18.06 4.94 3.34
CA ARG A 60 19.03 4.16 2.55
C ARG A 60 20.41 4.57 3.06
N MET A 61 21.23 3.62 3.49
CA MET A 61 22.56 3.91 4.04
C MET A 61 23.37 4.61 2.94
N VAL A 62 23.46 5.94 3.03
CA VAL A 62 23.82 6.82 1.90
C VAL A 62 25.31 6.68 1.53
N ASN A 63 26.11 6.08 2.42
CA ASN A 63 27.55 5.91 2.25
C ASN A 63 28.08 4.63 2.94
N ASP A 64 29.27 4.17 2.52
CA ASP A 64 29.92 2.94 3.02
C ASP A 64 30.14 2.93 4.53
N SER A 65 30.36 4.12 5.10
CA SER A 65 30.51 4.31 6.53
C SER A 65 29.24 3.97 7.31
N GLN A 66 28.05 4.22 6.77
CA GLN A 66 26.77 3.83 7.35
C GLN A 66 26.50 2.32 7.16
N ARG A 67 26.93 1.72 6.04
CA ARG A 67 26.79 0.28 5.76
C ARG A 67 27.50 -0.64 6.77
N LEU A 68 28.65 -0.18 7.27
CA LEU A 68 29.40 -0.85 8.34
C LEU A 68 28.61 -0.96 9.66
N TRP A 69 27.53 -0.20 9.87
CA TRP A 69 26.77 -0.22 11.13
C TRP A 69 25.83 -1.42 11.25
N ALA A 70 25.39 -2.01 10.14
CA ALA A 70 24.62 -3.26 10.15
C ALA A 70 25.52 -4.49 10.41
N MET A 71 26.85 -4.34 10.32
CA MET A 71 27.80 -5.46 10.43
C MET A 71 28.04 -5.98 11.84
N PRO A 72 28.18 -5.11 12.86
CA PRO A 72 28.14 -5.53 14.26
C PRO A 72 26.85 -6.27 14.59
N PHE A 73 25.71 -5.81 14.10
CA PHE A 73 24.41 -6.44 14.32
C PHE A 73 24.31 -7.83 13.67
N LEU A 74 24.70 -7.97 12.41
CA LEU A 74 24.81 -9.27 11.75
C LEU A 74 25.78 -10.22 12.46
N GLY A 75 26.89 -9.67 12.98
CA GLY A 75 27.83 -10.42 13.80
C GLY A 75 27.17 -10.95 15.07
N GLN A 76 26.57 -10.04 15.84
CA GLN A 76 25.92 -10.35 17.10
C GLN A 76 24.84 -11.41 16.92
N LEU A 77 23.95 -11.23 15.95
CA LEU A 77 22.90 -12.21 15.69
C LEU A 77 23.46 -13.57 15.25
N THR A 78 24.58 -13.57 14.52
CA THR A 78 25.25 -14.83 14.15
C THR A 78 25.79 -15.56 15.36
N ASP A 79 26.41 -14.83 16.28
CA ASP A 79 26.95 -15.38 17.51
C ASP A 79 25.82 -15.85 18.44
N ASP A 80 24.77 -15.04 18.64
CA ASP A 80 23.58 -15.41 19.43
C ASP A 80 22.86 -16.66 18.88
N CYS A 81 22.84 -16.84 17.56
CA CYS A 81 22.24 -18.03 16.94
C CYS A 81 23.13 -19.26 17.04
N ARG A 82 24.46 -19.08 17.07
CA ARG A 82 25.44 -20.16 17.23
C ARG A 82 25.48 -20.66 18.65
N ASP A 83 25.45 -19.73 19.58
CA ASP A 83 25.66 -19.98 21.01
C ASP A 83 24.30 -20.21 21.72
N PHE A 84 23.19 -20.20 20.97
CA PHE A 84 21.80 -20.34 21.44
C PHE A 84 21.56 -21.42 22.51
N ASP A 85 22.06 -22.65 22.29
CA ASP A 85 21.85 -23.75 23.24
C ASP A 85 22.63 -23.55 24.54
N GLU A 86 23.82 -22.95 24.44
CA GLU A 86 24.67 -22.61 25.57
C GLU A 86 24.06 -21.44 26.33
N ASP A 87 23.69 -20.37 25.62
CA ASP A 87 23.01 -19.19 26.15
C ASP A 87 21.72 -19.58 26.88
N ARG A 88 20.90 -20.47 26.31
CA ARG A 88 19.67 -20.92 26.96
C ARG A 88 19.92 -21.78 28.20
N ARG A 89 20.97 -22.61 28.21
CA ARG A 89 21.37 -23.39 29.40
C ARG A 89 21.89 -22.47 30.51
N GLU A 90 22.62 -21.44 30.13
CA GLU A 90 23.20 -20.44 31.04
C GLU A 90 22.21 -19.33 31.43
N LYS A 91 21.00 -19.34 30.83
CA LYS A 91 19.97 -18.29 30.97
C LYS A 91 20.47 -16.90 30.54
N SER A 92 21.42 -16.87 29.61
CA SER A 92 21.91 -15.66 28.97
C SER A 92 20.79 -15.01 28.15
N ILE A 93 20.57 -13.72 28.38
CA ILE A 93 19.51 -12.95 27.73
C ILE A 93 20.08 -12.31 26.45
N THR A 94 19.74 -12.90 25.30
CA THR A 94 20.06 -12.39 23.96
C THR A 94 18.78 -12.03 23.22
N PRO A 95 18.83 -11.22 22.14
CA PRO A 95 17.67 -10.99 21.28
C PRO A 95 16.98 -12.28 20.82
N VAL A 96 17.75 -13.37 20.64
CA VAL A 96 17.21 -14.67 20.22
C VAL A 96 16.58 -15.40 21.40
N THR A 97 17.28 -15.63 22.51
CA THR A 97 16.73 -16.36 23.68
C THR A 97 15.52 -15.62 24.27
N TYR A 98 15.59 -14.29 24.36
CA TYR A 98 14.49 -13.46 24.84
C TYR A 98 13.25 -13.54 23.94
N PHE A 99 13.41 -13.51 22.61
CA PHE A 99 12.30 -13.65 21.68
C PHE A 99 11.60 -15.00 21.83
N VAL A 100 12.37 -16.07 22.00
CA VAL A 100 11.86 -17.43 22.17
C VAL A 100 11.05 -17.59 23.44
N GLU A 101 11.51 -17.01 24.55
CA GLU A 101 10.86 -17.16 25.85
C GLU A 101 9.61 -16.28 26.01
N HIS A 102 9.60 -15.09 25.40
CA HIS A 102 8.56 -14.09 25.65
C HIS A 102 7.59 -13.86 24.49
N ASN A 103 7.93 -14.31 23.27
CA ASN A 103 7.16 -14.41 22.01
C ASN A 103 6.29 -13.20 21.54
N ASP A 104 6.17 -12.12 22.30
CA ASP A 104 5.26 -10.99 22.04
C ASP A 104 5.89 -9.60 22.24
N SER A 105 7.12 -9.52 22.74
CA SER A 105 7.67 -8.27 23.28
C SER A 105 8.67 -7.53 22.39
N ILE A 106 9.33 -8.17 21.41
CA ILE A 106 10.32 -7.55 20.51
C ILE A 106 10.06 -7.91 19.04
N LEU A 107 10.59 -7.10 18.12
CA LEU A 107 10.64 -7.45 16.70
C LEU A 107 11.33 -8.80 16.50
N ASN A 108 10.78 -9.64 15.63
CA ASN A 108 11.35 -10.96 15.36
C ASN A 108 12.80 -10.81 14.84
N PRO A 109 13.80 -11.36 15.55
CA PRO A 109 15.18 -11.09 15.22
C PRO A 109 15.62 -11.65 13.87
N PHE A 110 14.96 -12.73 13.43
CA PHE A 110 15.17 -13.32 12.11
C PHE A 110 14.50 -12.52 10.98
N PHE A 111 13.42 -11.79 11.27
CA PHE A 111 12.83 -10.86 10.32
C PHE A 111 13.78 -9.68 10.05
N VAL A 112 14.37 -9.13 11.11
CA VAL A 112 15.38 -8.06 11.00
C VAL A 112 16.62 -8.56 10.27
N PHE A 113 17.06 -9.80 10.51
CA PHE A 113 18.13 -10.44 9.74
C PHE A 113 17.84 -10.48 8.24
N LEU A 114 16.69 -11.02 7.84
CA LEU A 114 16.31 -11.14 6.43
C LEU A 114 16.23 -9.77 5.75
N PHE A 115 15.73 -8.76 6.46
CA PHE A 115 15.64 -7.39 5.97
C PHE A 115 17.02 -6.72 5.84
N VAL A 116 17.89 -6.89 6.83
CA VAL A 116 19.29 -6.41 6.79
C VAL A 116 20.05 -7.07 5.64
N CYS A 117 19.85 -8.38 5.43
CA CYS A 117 20.40 -9.08 4.27
C CYS A 117 19.89 -8.42 2.98
N GLU A 118 18.59 -8.26 2.83
CA GLU A 118 17.97 -7.64 1.66
C GLU A 118 18.55 -6.24 1.35
N ASP A 119 18.61 -5.34 2.35
CA ASP A 119 19.05 -3.96 2.17
C ASP A 119 20.55 -3.88 1.81
N LEU A 120 21.40 -4.66 2.49
CA LEU A 120 22.83 -4.75 2.17
C LEU A 120 23.09 -5.39 0.80
N PHE A 121 22.21 -6.29 0.33
CA PHE A 121 22.36 -6.95 -0.97
C PHE A 121 21.92 -6.09 -2.15
N LEU A 122 20.82 -5.33 -2.04
CA LEU A 122 20.30 -4.50 -3.14
C LEU A 122 21.28 -3.43 -3.62
N GLU A 123 22.16 -2.93 -2.74
CA GLU A 123 23.18 -1.93 -3.11
C GLU A 123 24.57 -2.54 -3.43
N SER A 124 24.83 -3.80 -3.03
CA SER A 124 26.10 -4.51 -3.31
C SER A 124 26.34 -4.84 -4.79
N ASN A 125 25.37 -4.57 -5.66
CA ASN A 125 25.49 -4.72 -7.11
C ASN A 125 26.49 -3.72 -7.76
N ARG A 126 27.08 -2.80 -6.97
CA ARG A 126 28.05 -1.80 -7.44
C ARG A 126 29.52 -2.13 -7.12
N GLU A 127 29.82 -3.03 -6.18
CA GLU A 127 31.21 -3.40 -5.81
C GLU A 127 31.37 -4.89 -5.45
N LYS A 128 32.25 -5.61 -6.17
CA LYS A 128 32.40 -7.08 -6.09
C LYS A 128 32.91 -7.59 -4.74
N ASP A 129 33.84 -6.88 -4.09
CA ASP A 129 34.56 -7.41 -2.91
C ASP A 129 33.72 -7.30 -1.62
N THR A 130 32.99 -6.20 -1.46
CA THR A 130 32.06 -5.97 -0.34
C THR A 130 30.91 -6.98 -0.36
N GLY A 131 30.32 -7.25 -1.54
CA GLY A 131 29.26 -8.25 -1.70
C GLY A 131 29.71 -9.68 -1.38
N ALA A 132 30.93 -10.06 -1.74
CA ALA A 132 31.47 -11.39 -1.43
C ALA A 132 31.74 -11.59 0.07
N PHE A 133 32.26 -10.57 0.76
CA PHE A 133 32.46 -10.62 2.21
C PHE A 133 31.14 -10.72 2.98
N LEU A 134 30.14 -9.91 2.59
CA LEU A 134 28.80 -9.94 3.16
C LEU A 134 28.11 -11.29 2.94
N GLY A 135 28.21 -11.83 1.73
CA GLY A 135 27.71 -13.16 1.39
C GLY A 135 28.25 -14.23 2.33
N ARG A 136 29.58 -14.29 2.53
CA ARG A 136 30.21 -15.27 3.45
C ARG A 136 29.69 -15.17 4.88
N ARG A 137 29.42 -13.95 5.36
CA ARG A 137 28.95 -13.73 6.75
C ARG A 137 27.51 -14.21 6.91
N ILE A 138 26.63 -13.89 5.96
CA ILE A 138 25.22 -14.32 5.93
C ILE A 138 25.12 -15.85 5.82
N ILE A 139 26.00 -16.46 5.03
CA ILE A 139 26.11 -17.93 4.90
C ILE A 139 26.49 -18.58 6.23
N ARG A 140 27.42 -17.98 7.00
CA ARG A 140 27.77 -18.50 8.33
C ARG A 140 26.58 -18.45 9.28
N THR A 141 25.83 -17.35 9.30
CA THR A 141 24.61 -17.23 10.12
C THR A 141 23.60 -18.30 9.76
N LEU A 142 23.30 -18.48 8.48
CA LEU A 142 22.35 -19.46 7.99
C LEU A 142 22.74 -20.91 8.31
N ARG A 143 24.05 -21.26 8.21
CA ARG A 143 24.56 -22.57 8.66
C ARG A 143 24.39 -22.76 10.17
N SER A 144 24.58 -21.69 10.94
CA SER A 144 24.38 -21.73 12.38
C SER A 144 22.91 -22.02 12.73
N LEU A 145 21.98 -21.37 12.02
CA LEU A 145 20.54 -21.61 12.16
C LEU A 145 20.13 -23.03 11.76
N GLN A 146 20.84 -23.63 10.80
CA GLN A 146 20.57 -24.99 10.35
C GLN A 146 20.87 -26.04 11.44
N ASN A 147 21.88 -25.81 12.28
CA ASN A 147 22.24 -26.76 13.34
C ASN A 147 21.12 -26.90 14.40
N ASN A 148 20.35 -25.84 14.63
CA ASN A 148 19.25 -25.79 15.61
C ASN A 148 17.88 -25.67 14.94
N LEU A 149 17.78 -26.18 13.70
CA LEU A 149 16.68 -25.92 12.78
C LEU A 149 15.31 -26.31 13.31
N ASN A 150 15.17 -27.43 14.03
CA ASN A 150 13.85 -27.90 14.50
C ASN A 150 13.24 -26.96 15.56
N GLU A 151 14.05 -26.43 16.47
CA GLU A 151 13.59 -25.45 17.45
C GLU A 151 13.31 -24.10 16.79
N PHE A 152 14.22 -23.64 15.92
CA PHE A 152 14.00 -22.41 15.17
C PHE A 152 12.76 -22.49 14.25
N LEU A 153 12.47 -23.63 13.62
CA LEU A 153 11.25 -23.81 12.80
C LEU A 153 9.96 -23.68 13.62
N THR A 154 9.98 -24.12 14.88
CA THR A 154 8.86 -23.94 15.82
C THR A 154 8.66 -22.46 16.17
N ILE A 155 9.76 -21.70 16.28
CA ILE A 155 9.76 -20.26 16.50
C ILE A 155 9.33 -19.48 15.23
N PHE A 156 9.73 -19.95 14.04
CA PHE A 156 9.39 -19.37 12.75
C PHE A 156 7.91 -19.51 12.37
N THR A 157 7.29 -20.62 12.73
CA THR A 157 5.87 -20.91 12.40
C THR A 157 4.88 -20.10 13.23
N ALA A 158 5.29 -19.54 14.37
CA ALA A 158 4.38 -18.84 15.28
C ALA A 158 3.89 -17.47 14.74
N LYS A 159 4.65 -16.78 13.86
CA LYS A 159 4.31 -15.43 13.37
C LYS A 159 4.73 -15.07 11.94
N LEU A 160 5.38 -15.96 11.18
CA LEU A 160 5.72 -15.64 9.79
C LEU A 160 4.49 -15.71 8.86
N HIS A 161 4.41 -14.76 7.94
CA HIS A 161 3.54 -14.89 6.78
C HIS A 161 3.82 -16.23 6.07
N PRO A 162 2.81 -17.05 5.71
CA PRO A 162 3.00 -18.42 5.20
C PRO A 162 3.97 -18.56 4.01
N ASN A 163 4.08 -17.51 3.20
CA ASN A 163 5.01 -17.44 2.08
C ASN A 163 6.47 -17.31 2.54
N LEU A 164 6.77 -16.46 3.53
CA LEU A 164 8.12 -16.31 4.10
C LEU A 164 8.62 -17.60 4.74
N TYR A 165 7.71 -18.34 5.37
CA TYR A 165 8.01 -19.67 5.93
C TYR A 165 8.44 -20.68 4.84
N LYS A 166 7.70 -20.77 3.73
CA LYS A 166 8.06 -21.63 2.58
C LYS A 166 9.40 -21.20 1.96
N TYR A 167 9.69 -19.91 1.93
CA TYR A 167 10.97 -19.39 1.40
C TYR A 167 12.16 -19.72 2.31
N PHE A 168 12.01 -19.57 3.62
CA PHE A 168 13.04 -19.93 4.59
C PHE A 168 13.39 -21.42 4.50
N LEU A 169 12.37 -22.29 4.44
CA LEU A 169 12.55 -23.72 4.18
C LEU A 169 13.24 -24.01 2.84
N SER A 170 12.93 -23.26 1.79
CA SER A 170 13.57 -23.43 0.47
C SER A 170 15.04 -23.03 0.50
N LEU A 171 15.37 -21.97 1.25
CA LEU A 171 16.72 -21.46 1.42
C LEU A 171 17.59 -22.47 2.20
N ILE A 172 17.05 -23.09 3.25
CA ILE A 172 17.70 -24.17 4.00
C ILE A 172 17.86 -25.44 3.15
N ASN A 173 16.81 -25.86 2.43
CA ASN A 173 16.89 -27.03 1.53
C ASN A 173 17.93 -26.86 0.41
N LEU A 174 18.25 -25.62 0.04
CA LEU A 174 19.30 -25.30 -0.92
C LEU A 174 20.71 -25.55 -0.33
N PHE A 175 20.90 -25.42 1.00
CA PHE A 175 22.17 -25.70 1.66
C PHE A 175 22.57 -27.18 1.57
N ASP A 176 21.59 -28.09 1.72
CA ASP A 176 21.86 -29.54 1.75
C ASP A 176 22.19 -30.14 0.38
N ARG A 177 21.84 -29.45 -0.72
CA ARG A 177 21.83 -30.04 -2.08
C ARG A 177 22.91 -29.50 -3.00
N VAL A 178 23.74 -28.56 -2.57
CA VAL A 178 24.60 -27.81 -3.49
C VAL A 178 26.07 -27.84 -3.06
N SER A 179 26.94 -28.20 -4.00
CA SER A 179 28.39 -28.36 -3.82
C SER A 179 29.13 -27.03 -3.60
N ASP A 180 28.61 -25.94 -4.17
CA ASP A 180 29.06 -24.56 -3.91
C ASP A 180 27.87 -23.73 -3.39
N PRO A 181 27.63 -23.81 -2.06
CA PRO A 181 26.51 -23.11 -1.44
C PRO A 181 26.67 -21.60 -1.56
N GLU A 182 27.89 -21.05 -1.57
CA GLU A 182 28.09 -19.59 -1.53
C GLU A 182 27.54 -18.89 -2.76
N LYS A 183 27.84 -19.40 -3.96
CA LYS A 183 27.38 -18.82 -5.22
C LYS A 183 25.89 -19.06 -5.51
N SER A 184 25.33 -20.11 -4.92
CA SER A 184 23.93 -20.50 -5.14
C SER A 184 22.99 -19.78 -4.16
N ILE A 185 23.44 -19.57 -2.93
CA ILE A 185 22.79 -18.69 -1.95
C ILE A 185 22.86 -17.25 -2.41
N PHE A 186 24.00 -16.81 -2.96
CA PHE A 186 24.11 -15.48 -3.59
C PHE A 186 23.05 -15.26 -4.67
N ARG A 187 22.86 -16.24 -5.58
CA ARG A 187 21.81 -16.18 -6.61
C ARG A 187 20.39 -16.25 -6.02
N PHE A 188 20.18 -17.06 -4.99
CA PHE A 188 18.88 -17.23 -4.35
C PHE A 188 18.45 -15.98 -3.57
N ILE A 189 19.35 -15.41 -2.76
CA ILE A 189 19.08 -14.16 -2.03
C ILE A 189 18.92 -12.99 -2.99
N ASN A 190 19.69 -12.93 -4.08
CA ASN A 190 19.47 -11.93 -5.13
C ASN A 190 18.07 -12.05 -5.74
N LYS A 191 17.61 -13.29 -6.05
CA LYS A 191 16.25 -13.54 -6.53
C LYS A 191 15.17 -13.22 -5.47
N PHE A 192 15.46 -13.44 -4.20
CA PHE A 192 14.57 -13.14 -3.07
C PHE A 192 14.47 -11.64 -2.78
N ALA A 193 15.58 -10.93 -2.66
CA ALA A 193 15.65 -9.49 -2.45
C ALA A 193 15.01 -8.73 -3.63
N ILE A 194 15.23 -9.20 -4.86
CA ILE A 194 14.51 -8.69 -6.03
C ILE A 194 13.00 -8.90 -5.87
N ASN A 195 12.53 -10.09 -5.50
CA ASN A 195 11.10 -10.42 -5.41
C ASN A 195 10.38 -9.85 -4.17
N TYR A 196 11.05 -9.69 -3.03
CA TYR A 196 10.48 -9.26 -1.76
C TYR A 196 10.45 -7.72 -1.66
N SER A 197 11.54 -7.03 -1.97
CA SER A 197 11.55 -5.57 -2.11
C SER A 197 10.66 -5.10 -3.26
N PHE A 198 10.52 -5.88 -4.34
CA PHE A 198 9.53 -5.59 -5.38
C PHE A 198 8.08 -5.70 -4.88
N ASN A 199 7.77 -6.35 -3.76
CA ASN A 199 6.37 -6.62 -3.41
C ASN A 199 5.81 -5.75 -2.29
N HIS A 200 6.62 -5.07 -1.46
CA HIS A 200 6.11 -4.14 -0.43
C HIS A 200 6.66 -2.70 -0.53
N ARG A 201 7.81 -2.46 -1.18
CA ARG A 201 8.28 -1.08 -1.47
C ARG A 201 7.60 -0.47 -2.71
N LYS A 202 6.87 -1.25 -3.52
CA LYS A 202 6.38 -0.76 -4.80
C LYS A 202 5.20 0.20 -4.71
N VAL A 203 4.21 0.07 -3.82
CA VAL A 203 3.01 0.95 -3.94
C VAL A 203 3.32 2.40 -3.65
N GLU A 204 3.98 2.71 -2.53
CA GLU A 204 4.29 4.10 -2.18
C GLU A 204 5.33 4.71 -3.13
N THR A 205 6.36 3.95 -3.53
CA THR A 205 7.34 4.43 -4.51
C THR A 205 6.72 4.58 -5.90
N PHE A 206 5.94 3.61 -6.37
CA PHE A 206 5.20 3.72 -7.63
C PHE A 206 4.21 4.88 -7.61
N ALA A 207 3.45 5.03 -6.52
CA ALA A 207 2.55 6.15 -6.36
C ALA A 207 3.32 7.47 -6.38
N TYR A 208 4.42 7.59 -5.63
CA TYR A 208 5.25 8.79 -5.62
C TYR A 208 5.81 9.13 -7.02
N ASP A 209 6.36 8.13 -7.72
CA ASP A 209 6.98 8.29 -9.04
C ASP A 209 5.97 8.72 -10.11
N HIS A 210 4.72 8.22 -10.03
CA HIS A 210 3.71 8.41 -11.07
C HIS A 210 2.68 9.50 -10.73
N LEU A 211 2.46 9.83 -9.45
CA LEU A 211 1.53 10.87 -9.05
C LEU A 211 1.96 12.23 -9.60
N HIS A 212 3.25 12.55 -9.55
CA HIS A 212 3.78 13.78 -10.13
C HIS A 212 3.53 13.85 -11.65
N LEU A 213 3.64 12.74 -12.37
CA LEU A 213 3.35 12.68 -13.81
C LEU A 213 1.87 12.95 -14.08
N ILE A 214 0.98 12.31 -13.32
CA ILE A 214 -0.47 12.54 -13.42
C ILE A 214 -0.79 14.01 -13.16
N GLU A 215 -0.32 14.58 -12.05
CA GLU A 215 -0.59 15.98 -11.66
C GLU A 215 -0.05 16.98 -12.70
N LYS A 216 1.10 16.70 -13.31
CA LYS A 216 1.66 17.56 -14.37
C LYS A 216 0.80 17.56 -15.64
N GLN A 217 0.08 16.47 -15.91
CA GLN A 217 -0.70 16.29 -17.14
C GLN A 217 -2.22 16.44 -16.93
N ILE A 218 -2.71 16.49 -15.68
CA ILE A 218 -4.15 16.44 -15.40
C ILE A 218 -4.91 17.69 -15.84
N THR A 219 -4.27 18.86 -15.90
CA THR A 219 -4.97 20.11 -16.24
C THR A 219 -5.28 20.22 -17.74
N ILE A 220 -6.41 20.84 -18.08
CA ILE A 220 -6.72 21.21 -19.46
C ILE A 220 -5.88 22.43 -19.84
N LYS A 221 -5.05 22.27 -20.87
CA LYS A 221 -4.24 23.34 -21.45
C LYS A 221 -4.99 23.93 -22.65
N THR A 222 -5.34 25.20 -22.57
CA THR A 222 -5.99 25.96 -23.64
C THR A 222 -5.54 27.42 -23.59
N ASN A 223 -5.55 28.10 -24.73
CA ASN A 223 -5.21 29.52 -24.84
C ASN A 223 -6.33 30.42 -24.31
N ASP A 224 -7.57 29.91 -24.28
CA ASP A 224 -8.72 30.62 -23.75
C ASP A 224 -8.97 30.20 -22.29
N ASN A 225 -8.33 30.90 -21.35
CA ASN A 225 -8.42 30.62 -19.91
C ASN A 225 -9.63 31.34 -19.27
N ASN A 226 -10.81 31.15 -19.87
CA ASN A 226 -12.06 31.72 -19.38
C ASN A 226 -12.52 31.08 -18.04
N ALA A 227 -13.54 31.70 -17.43
CA ALA A 227 -14.17 31.27 -16.19
C ALA A 227 -14.54 29.78 -16.11
N LEU A 228 -14.94 29.17 -17.22
CA LEU A 228 -15.29 27.74 -17.28
C LEU A 228 -14.03 26.88 -17.14
N VAL A 229 -13.00 27.17 -17.93
CA VAL A 229 -11.71 26.45 -17.91
C VAL A 229 -11.03 26.57 -16.55
N ARG A 230 -11.08 27.77 -15.93
CA ARG A 230 -10.55 27.98 -14.58
C ARG A 230 -11.29 27.12 -13.55
N GLY A 231 -12.62 27.05 -13.60
CA GLY A 231 -13.42 26.17 -12.74
C GLY A 231 -13.10 24.69 -12.94
N ILE A 232 -12.96 24.23 -14.18
CA ILE A 232 -12.57 22.84 -14.46
C ILE A 232 -11.20 22.54 -13.85
N ASN A 233 -10.21 23.40 -14.12
CA ASN A 233 -8.86 23.23 -13.60
C ASN A 233 -8.79 23.37 -12.06
N HIS A 234 -9.66 24.17 -11.43
CA HIS A 234 -9.81 24.22 -9.98
C HIS A 234 -10.21 22.86 -9.42
N SER A 235 -11.26 22.24 -9.98
CA SER A 235 -11.72 20.91 -9.53
C SER A 235 -10.67 19.82 -9.74
N LEU A 236 -9.97 19.87 -10.87
CA LEU A 236 -8.88 18.95 -11.16
C LEU A 236 -7.70 19.17 -10.21
N LYS A 237 -7.34 20.42 -9.85
CA LYS A 237 -6.22 20.77 -8.96
C LYS A 237 -6.54 20.72 -7.48
N ALA A 238 -7.80 20.54 -7.08
CA ALA A 238 -8.21 20.41 -5.68
C ALA A 238 -7.60 19.17 -4.96
N GLY A 239 -6.64 18.48 -5.58
CA GLY A 239 -5.93 17.34 -5.04
C GLY A 239 -6.77 16.07 -5.15
N GLY A 240 -6.56 15.14 -4.22
CA GLY A 240 -7.21 13.83 -4.19
C GLY A 240 -6.18 12.70 -4.18
N LYS A 241 -6.58 11.51 -3.74
CA LYS A 241 -5.68 10.35 -3.62
C LYS A 241 -5.21 9.79 -4.99
N ARG A 242 -5.84 10.23 -6.09
CA ARG A 242 -5.62 9.74 -7.48
C ARG A 242 -5.58 8.22 -7.60
N LEU A 243 -6.39 7.56 -6.78
CA LEU A 243 -6.38 6.10 -6.67
C LEU A 243 -6.70 5.41 -8.01
N ARG A 244 -7.67 5.94 -8.76
CA ARG A 244 -8.11 5.39 -10.05
C ARG A 244 -7.02 5.44 -11.13
N PRO A 245 -6.44 6.62 -11.46
CA PRO A 245 -5.36 6.65 -12.43
C PRO A 245 -4.11 5.90 -11.93
N LEU A 246 -3.78 5.91 -10.64
CA LEU A 246 -2.66 5.10 -10.12
C LEU A 246 -2.88 3.60 -10.30
N LEU A 247 -4.06 3.10 -9.95
CA LEU A 247 -4.42 1.69 -10.13
C LEU A 247 -4.41 1.31 -11.62
N LEU A 248 -4.86 2.21 -12.50
CA LEU A 248 -4.78 2.02 -13.94
C LEU A 248 -3.33 1.84 -14.41
N LEU A 249 -2.43 2.71 -13.95
CA LEU A 249 -1.01 2.64 -14.30
C LEU A 249 -0.35 1.36 -13.75
N MET A 250 -0.81 0.86 -12.59
CA MET A 250 -0.32 -0.43 -12.07
C MET A 250 -0.74 -1.60 -12.95
N VAL A 251 -1.98 -1.61 -13.46
CA VAL A 251 -2.42 -2.62 -14.43
C VAL A 251 -1.64 -2.47 -15.73
N ALA A 252 -1.44 -1.24 -16.21
CA ALA A 252 -0.63 -0.97 -17.37
C ALA A 252 0.77 -1.58 -17.26
N GLN A 253 1.41 -1.45 -16.09
CA GLN A 253 2.72 -2.05 -15.83
C GLN A 253 2.70 -3.59 -15.84
N ILE A 254 1.62 -4.24 -15.38
CA ILE A 254 1.50 -5.71 -15.42
C ILE A 254 1.49 -6.22 -16.87
N TYR A 255 0.92 -5.46 -17.79
CA TYR A 255 0.83 -5.77 -19.21
C TYR A 255 1.93 -5.08 -20.05
N ASP A 256 3.00 -4.61 -19.42
CA ASP A 256 4.15 -3.93 -20.05
C ASP A 256 3.73 -2.76 -20.98
N ILE A 257 2.66 -2.07 -20.64
CA ILE A 257 2.19 -0.89 -21.36
C ILE A 257 2.99 0.32 -20.89
N ASP A 258 3.60 1.03 -21.83
CA ASP A 258 4.27 2.29 -21.55
C ASP A 258 3.33 3.33 -20.92
N ILE A 259 3.80 3.95 -19.83
CA ILE A 259 3.02 4.87 -18.99
C ILE A 259 2.60 6.12 -19.78
N GLU A 260 3.49 6.68 -20.61
CA GLU A 260 3.17 7.87 -21.41
C GLU A 260 2.13 7.53 -22.49
N ARG A 261 2.23 6.34 -23.09
CA ARG A 261 1.24 5.86 -24.06
C ARG A 261 -0.15 5.71 -23.45
N ILE A 262 -0.27 5.20 -22.22
CA ILE A 262 -1.59 4.98 -21.59
C ILE A 262 -2.12 6.20 -20.82
N MET A 263 -1.29 7.23 -20.60
CA MET A 263 -1.66 8.44 -19.85
C MET A 263 -2.97 9.11 -20.32
N PRO A 264 -3.33 9.16 -21.63
CA PRO A 264 -4.63 9.69 -22.04
C PRO A 264 -5.82 8.96 -21.40
N LEU A 265 -5.75 7.64 -21.23
CA LEU A 265 -6.80 6.85 -20.57
C LEU A 265 -6.83 7.15 -19.06
N ALA A 266 -5.68 7.23 -18.41
CA ALA A 266 -5.59 7.60 -16.99
C ALA A 266 -6.27 8.96 -16.71
N ARG A 267 -5.99 9.95 -17.57
CA ARG A 267 -6.61 11.28 -17.51
C ARG A 267 -8.10 11.24 -17.78
N ALA A 268 -8.53 10.46 -18.79
CA ALA A 268 -9.94 10.31 -19.12
C ALA A 268 -10.74 9.77 -17.93
N ILE A 269 -10.24 8.74 -17.24
CA ILE A 269 -10.89 8.19 -16.05
C ILE A 269 -10.98 9.23 -14.92
N GLU A 270 -9.90 9.97 -14.65
CA GLU A 270 -9.92 11.00 -13.61
C GLU A 270 -10.85 12.18 -13.98
N TYR A 271 -11.02 12.48 -15.27
CA TYR A 271 -11.98 13.49 -15.75
C TYR A 271 -13.42 13.04 -15.54
N LEU A 272 -13.73 11.77 -15.86
CA LEU A 272 -15.05 11.17 -15.59
C LEU A 272 -15.33 11.09 -14.08
N HIS A 273 -14.32 10.78 -13.27
CA HIS A 273 -14.46 10.80 -11.82
C HIS A 273 -14.69 12.22 -11.29
N THR A 274 -13.94 13.21 -11.78
CA THR A 274 -14.07 14.60 -11.35
C THR A 274 -15.43 15.18 -11.79
N SER A 275 -15.92 14.83 -12.98
CA SER A 275 -17.25 15.26 -13.43
C SER A 275 -18.36 14.67 -12.56
N SER A 276 -18.26 13.41 -12.13
CA SER A 276 -19.25 12.82 -11.22
C SER A 276 -19.27 13.53 -9.87
N LEU A 277 -18.11 13.89 -9.31
CA LEU A 277 -18.03 14.66 -8.05
C LEU A 277 -18.64 16.06 -8.19
N ILE A 278 -18.42 16.75 -9.31
CA ILE A 278 -19.01 18.08 -9.54
C ILE A 278 -20.54 18.00 -9.56
N PHE A 279 -21.12 16.95 -10.15
CA PHE A 279 -22.58 16.73 -10.12
C PHE A 279 -23.09 16.36 -8.72
N ASP A 280 -22.36 15.50 -8.01
CA ASP A 280 -22.66 15.06 -6.63
C ASP A 280 -22.69 16.25 -5.67
N ASP A 281 -21.79 17.22 -5.86
CA ASP A 281 -21.70 18.43 -5.05
C ASP A 281 -22.90 19.37 -5.19
N LEU A 282 -23.66 19.34 -6.30
CA LEU A 282 -24.68 20.35 -6.61
C LEU A 282 -25.81 20.43 -5.55
N PRO A 283 -26.51 21.59 -5.44
CA PRO A 283 -27.61 21.75 -4.50
C PRO A 283 -28.75 20.73 -4.63
N ALA A 284 -28.98 20.23 -5.85
CA ALA A 284 -29.98 19.22 -6.13
C ALA A 284 -29.56 17.79 -5.73
N GLN A 285 -28.33 17.57 -5.26
CA GLN A 285 -27.80 16.30 -4.76
C GLN A 285 -27.34 16.46 -3.30
N ASP A 286 -26.04 16.48 -3.02
CA ASP A 286 -25.50 16.55 -1.65
C ASP A 286 -25.38 17.99 -1.14
N ASN A 287 -25.46 19.00 -2.02
CA ASN A 287 -25.33 20.42 -1.68
C ASN A 287 -24.07 20.73 -0.85
N ALA A 288 -22.93 20.13 -1.24
CA ALA A 288 -21.70 20.18 -0.46
C ALA A 288 -20.92 21.47 -0.71
N PRO A 289 -20.66 22.32 0.31
CA PRO A 289 -19.97 23.60 0.09
C PRO A 289 -18.46 23.44 -0.16
N MET A 290 -17.87 22.32 0.26
CA MET A 290 -16.43 22.06 0.22
C MET A 290 -16.14 20.63 -0.25
N ARG A 291 -15.10 20.46 -1.06
CA ARG A 291 -14.58 19.18 -1.53
C ARG A 291 -13.06 19.22 -1.53
N ARG A 292 -12.42 18.20 -0.92
CA ARG A 292 -10.95 18.08 -0.80
C ARG A 292 -10.28 19.34 -0.19
N GLY A 293 -10.95 19.97 0.77
CA GLY A 293 -10.45 21.19 1.43
C GLY A 293 -10.55 22.46 0.58
N GLN A 294 -11.22 22.41 -0.58
CA GLN A 294 -11.45 23.54 -1.48
C GLN A 294 -12.95 23.78 -1.67
N PRO A 295 -13.40 25.02 -1.97
CA PRO A 295 -14.80 25.28 -2.32
C PRO A 295 -15.22 24.51 -3.57
N THR A 296 -16.44 23.98 -3.56
CA THR A 296 -17.05 23.32 -4.73
C THR A 296 -17.42 24.33 -5.82
N LEU A 297 -17.62 23.89 -7.07
CA LEU A 297 -17.81 24.81 -8.20
C LEU A 297 -19.12 25.59 -8.21
N HIS A 298 -20.16 25.04 -7.57
CA HIS A 298 -21.43 25.74 -7.40
C HIS A 298 -21.36 26.76 -6.26
N MET A 299 -20.25 26.79 -5.51
CA MET A 299 -19.92 27.88 -4.60
C MET A 299 -19.06 28.92 -5.34
N SER A 300 -19.05 30.15 -4.84
CA SER A 300 -18.17 31.19 -5.37
C SER A 300 -16.71 30.90 -5.03
N ILE A 301 -15.94 30.44 -6.01
CA ILE A 301 -14.48 30.29 -5.89
C ILE A 301 -13.81 31.67 -5.95
N GLU A 302 -12.77 31.89 -5.14
CA GLU A 302 -12.17 33.22 -4.95
C GLU A 302 -11.66 33.86 -6.25
N SER A 303 -11.12 33.05 -7.17
CA SER A 303 -10.56 33.54 -8.43
C SER A 303 -11.58 34.20 -9.36
N ASP A 304 -12.88 33.99 -9.13
CA ASP A 304 -13.94 34.43 -10.05
C ASP A 304 -15.07 35.22 -9.35
N LYS A 305 -14.87 35.62 -8.08
CA LYS A 305 -15.90 36.33 -7.29
C LYS A 305 -16.44 37.60 -7.96
N ASP A 306 -15.61 38.26 -8.76
CA ASP A 306 -15.96 39.52 -9.44
C ASP A 306 -16.36 39.33 -10.93
N GLU A 307 -16.09 38.16 -11.51
CA GLU A 307 -16.35 37.89 -12.95
C GLU A 307 -17.66 37.11 -13.16
N ILE A 308 -18.07 36.31 -12.17
CA ILE A 308 -19.22 35.42 -12.30
C ILE A 308 -20.25 35.76 -11.23
N PRO A 309 -21.44 36.24 -11.61
CA PRO A 309 -22.57 36.40 -10.71
C PRO A 309 -22.85 35.09 -9.96
N SER A 310 -23.17 35.18 -8.66
CA SER A 310 -23.50 34.00 -7.84
C SER A 310 -24.59 33.12 -8.46
N SER A 311 -25.54 33.72 -9.17
CA SER A 311 -26.62 33.03 -9.90
C SER A 311 -26.15 32.13 -11.06
N LEU A 312 -24.91 32.26 -11.54
CA LEU A 312 -24.37 31.47 -12.65
C LEU A 312 -23.39 30.37 -12.20
N THR A 313 -23.08 30.28 -10.91
CA THR A 313 -22.12 29.31 -10.36
C THR A 313 -22.57 27.86 -10.57
N GLU A 314 -23.86 27.56 -10.34
CA GLU A 314 -24.44 26.25 -10.60
C GLU A 314 -24.40 25.88 -12.08
N GLY A 315 -24.83 26.79 -12.97
CA GLY A 315 -24.79 26.57 -14.41
C GLY A 315 -23.37 26.32 -14.92
N ARG A 316 -22.38 27.04 -14.37
CA ARG A 316 -20.97 26.79 -14.65
C ARG A 316 -20.52 25.40 -14.18
N ALA A 317 -20.89 24.98 -12.98
CA ALA A 317 -20.54 23.65 -12.46
C ALA A 317 -21.09 22.53 -13.35
N GLN A 318 -22.37 22.64 -13.75
CA GLN A 318 -22.99 21.70 -14.69
C GLN A 318 -22.25 21.65 -16.03
N LEU A 319 -21.94 22.80 -16.63
CA LEU A 319 -21.20 22.88 -17.89
C LEU A 319 -19.76 22.36 -17.75
N ALA A 320 -19.10 22.60 -16.61
CA ALA A 320 -17.75 22.08 -16.33
C ALA A 320 -17.73 20.55 -16.30
N ALA A 321 -18.73 19.93 -15.66
CA ALA A 321 -18.86 18.47 -15.62
C ALA A 321 -19.11 17.88 -17.02
N VAL A 322 -20.00 18.47 -17.82
CA VAL A 322 -20.24 18.06 -19.23
C VAL A 322 -18.98 18.21 -20.07
N ASN A 323 -18.25 19.31 -19.89
CA ASN A 323 -17.01 19.58 -20.62
C ASN A 323 -15.93 18.54 -20.30
N LEU A 324 -15.77 18.15 -19.03
CA LEU A 324 -14.86 17.08 -18.62
C LEU A 324 -15.20 15.73 -19.29
N ILE A 325 -16.49 15.38 -19.38
CA ILE A 325 -16.94 14.17 -20.08
C ILE A 325 -16.56 14.23 -21.56
N ALA A 326 -16.80 15.36 -22.23
CA ALA A 326 -16.42 15.55 -23.63
C ALA A 326 -14.90 15.43 -23.84
N HIS A 327 -14.10 15.99 -22.93
CA HIS A 327 -12.65 15.84 -22.96
C HIS A 327 -12.19 14.39 -22.72
N ALA A 328 -12.83 13.66 -21.82
CA ALA A 328 -12.53 12.24 -21.60
C ALA A 328 -12.78 11.42 -22.87
N ILE A 329 -13.91 11.66 -23.56
CA ILE A 329 -14.23 11.02 -24.85
C ILE A 329 -13.14 11.33 -25.88
N ARG A 330 -12.68 12.59 -25.95
CA ARG A 330 -11.58 12.99 -26.86
C ARG A 330 -10.27 12.28 -26.53
N LEU A 331 -9.89 12.23 -25.25
CA LEU A 331 -8.68 11.56 -24.78
C LEU A 331 -8.66 10.07 -25.19
N VAL A 332 -9.81 9.40 -25.06
CA VAL A 332 -9.94 7.98 -25.43
C VAL A 332 -9.94 7.78 -26.95
N ASN A 333 -10.72 8.56 -27.70
CA ASN A 333 -10.94 8.27 -29.13
C ASN A 333 -9.88 8.88 -30.06
N VAL A 334 -9.27 10.00 -29.65
CA VAL A 334 -8.27 10.73 -30.45
C VAL A 334 -6.87 10.52 -29.88
N ASP A 335 -6.67 10.82 -28.60
CA ASP A 335 -5.33 10.90 -28.05
C ASP A 335 -4.72 9.49 -27.86
N LEU A 336 -5.49 8.47 -27.44
CA LEU A 336 -5.00 7.07 -27.47
C LEU A 336 -4.68 6.58 -28.89
N LYS A 337 -5.41 7.04 -29.91
CA LYS A 337 -5.11 6.66 -31.28
C LYS A 337 -3.75 7.22 -31.71
N GLN A 338 -3.43 8.45 -31.30
CA GLN A 338 -2.12 9.07 -31.53
C GLN A 338 -0.98 8.33 -30.80
N GLN A 339 -1.27 7.67 -29.67
CA GLN A 339 -0.34 6.79 -28.95
C GLN A 339 -0.17 5.38 -29.58
N GLY A 340 -0.77 5.15 -30.75
CA GLY A 340 -0.59 3.94 -31.54
C GLY A 340 -1.53 2.78 -31.21
N PHE A 341 -2.55 2.98 -30.37
CA PHE A 341 -3.55 1.94 -30.11
C PHE A 341 -4.49 1.74 -31.33
N SER A 342 -5.07 0.54 -31.44
CA SER A 342 -5.95 0.17 -32.56
C SER A 342 -7.35 0.79 -32.40
N TYR A 343 -8.04 1.09 -33.50
CA TYR A 343 -9.44 1.54 -33.42
C TYR A 343 -10.38 0.48 -32.83
N LYS A 344 -10.09 -0.81 -33.07
CA LYS A 344 -10.88 -1.92 -32.51
C LYS A 344 -10.85 -1.90 -30.98
N SER A 345 -9.65 -1.80 -30.39
CA SER A 345 -9.48 -1.77 -28.94
C SER A 345 -10.01 -0.47 -28.32
N ILE A 346 -9.78 0.68 -28.97
CA ILE A 346 -10.33 1.98 -28.56
C ILE A 346 -11.86 1.95 -28.56
N ASN A 347 -12.49 1.43 -29.60
CA ASN A 347 -13.96 1.32 -29.67
C ASN A 347 -14.51 0.44 -28.55
N ARG A 348 -13.82 -0.66 -28.22
CA ARG A 348 -14.21 -1.53 -27.10
C ARG A 348 -14.08 -0.79 -25.76
N VAL A 349 -12.98 -0.06 -25.53
CA VAL A 349 -12.82 0.80 -24.33
C VAL A 349 -13.92 1.85 -24.24
N THR A 350 -14.23 2.54 -25.33
CA THR A 350 -15.31 3.54 -25.38
C THR A 350 -16.67 2.92 -25.03
N ALA A 351 -16.97 1.71 -25.53
CA ALA A 351 -18.20 1.01 -25.21
C ALA A 351 -18.29 0.64 -23.71
N GLU A 352 -17.23 0.07 -23.13
CA GLU A 352 -17.17 -0.32 -21.71
C GLU A 352 -17.27 0.90 -20.79
N LEU A 353 -16.57 2.01 -21.13
CA LEU A 353 -16.67 3.27 -20.40
C LEU A 353 -18.10 3.83 -20.46
N SER A 354 -18.74 3.81 -21.63
CA SER A 354 -20.10 4.33 -21.79
C SER A 354 -21.10 3.52 -20.96
N GLN A 355 -21.01 2.18 -21.01
CA GLN A 355 -21.85 1.30 -20.19
C GLN A 355 -21.61 1.51 -18.69
N SER A 356 -20.36 1.61 -18.26
CA SER A 356 -20.04 1.86 -16.85
C SER A 356 -20.55 3.22 -16.36
N MET A 357 -20.55 4.25 -17.20
CA MET A 357 -21.08 5.56 -16.82
C MET A 357 -22.61 5.54 -16.71
N ASP A 358 -23.31 4.80 -17.57
CA ASP A 358 -24.75 4.55 -17.45
C ASP A 358 -25.09 3.85 -16.13
N GLU A 359 -24.37 2.77 -15.83
CA GLU A 359 -24.52 2.01 -14.58
C GLU A 359 -24.20 2.86 -13.33
N LEU A 360 -23.18 3.72 -13.39
CA LEU A 360 -22.83 4.64 -12.31
C LEU A 360 -23.94 5.67 -12.08
N CYS A 361 -24.50 6.25 -13.16
CA CYS A 361 -25.64 7.17 -13.05
C CYS A 361 -26.85 6.46 -12.41
N HIS A 362 -27.11 5.21 -12.78
CA HIS A 362 -28.17 4.42 -12.17
C HIS A 362 -27.90 4.17 -10.68
N GLY A 363 -26.66 3.83 -10.31
CA GLY A 363 -26.24 3.68 -8.91
C GLY A 363 -26.45 4.95 -8.08
N GLN A 364 -26.04 6.10 -8.61
CA GLN A 364 -26.25 7.40 -7.96
C GLN A 364 -27.74 7.72 -7.79
N PHE A 365 -28.57 7.40 -8.80
CA PHE A 365 -30.01 7.64 -8.71
C PHE A 365 -30.69 6.75 -7.65
N LEU A 366 -30.26 5.48 -7.52
CA LEU A 366 -30.74 4.58 -6.47
C LEU A 366 -30.35 5.08 -5.08
N ASP A 367 -29.14 5.58 -4.92
CA ASP A 367 -28.63 6.16 -3.67
C ASP A 367 -29.46 7.38 -3.24
N LEU A 368 -29.68 8.33 -4.16
CA LEU A 368 -30.52 9.51 -3.92
C LEU A 368 -31.97 9.14 -3.58
N GLN A 369 -32.54 8.11 -4.24
CA GLN A 369 -33.87 7.61 -3.90
C GLN A 369 -33.92 6.99 -2.50
N ALA A 370 -32.90 6.21 -2.13
CA ALA A 370 -32.83 5.59 -0.81
C ALA A 370 -32.79 6.66 0.29
N ALA A 371 -31.94 7.69 0.13
CA ALA A 371 -31.82 8.80 1.07
C ALA A 371 -33.13 9.62 1.18
N ARG A 372 -33.77 9.95 0.06
CA ARG A 372 -34.97 10.82 0.05
C ARG A 372 -36.26 10.12 0.46
N LEU A 373 -36.43 8.86 0.09
CA LEU A 373 -37.67 8.11 0.37
C LEU A 373 -37.65 7.39 1.72
N LYS A 374 -36.55 7.49 2.48
CA LYS A 374 -36.33 6.78 3.76
C LYS A 374 -36.65 5.29 3.65
N LYS A 375 -36.42 4.70 2.47
CA LYS A 375 -36.73 3.30 2.20
C LYS A 375 -35.74 2.45 3.00
N SER A 376 -36.22 1.50 3.79
CA SER A 376 -35.34 0.52 4.42
C SER A 376 -34.64 -0.31 3.34
N LEU A 377 -33.31 -0.20 3.24
CA LEU A 377 -32.52 -1.01 2.32
C LEU A 377 -32.18 -2.36 2.93
N THR A 378 -32.27 -3.41 2.13
CA THR A 378 -31.64 -4.69 2.42
C THR A 378 -30.14 -4.63 2.16
N ILE A 379 -29.38 -5.56 2.75
CA ILE A 379 -27.94 -5.68 2.48
C ILE A 379 -27.64 -5.93 0.98
N PHE A 380 -28.55 -6.60 0.27
CA PHE A 380 -28.42 -6.87 -1.15
C PHE A 380 -28.60 -5.60 -2.00
N GLU A 381 -29.59 -4.77 -1.65
CA GLU A 381 -29.78 -3.47 -2.31
C GLU A 381 -28.59 -2.54 -2.04
N LEU A 382 -28.04 -2.52 -0.82
CA LEU A 382 -26.86 -1.71 -0.50
C LEU A 382 -25.61 -2.21 -1.26
N ASP A 383 -25.38 -3.53 -1.33
CA ASP A 383 -24.33 -4.12 -2.17
C ASP A 383 -24.51 -3.74 -3.65
N ARG A 384 -25.75 -3.68 -4.15
CA ARG A 384 -26.04 -3.28 -5.53
C ARG A 384 -25.74 -1.79 -5.78
N ILE A 385 -26.09 -0.91 -4.85
CA ILE A 385 -25.75 0.52 -4.94
C ILE A 385 -24.23 0.69 -4.94
N ALA A 386 -23.51 0.05 -4.00
CA ALA A 386 -22.05 0.13 -3.92
C ALA A 386 -21.35 -0.45 -5.17
N GLU A 387 -21.87 -1.55 -5.71
CA GLU A 387 -21.41 -2.14 -6.98
C GLU A 387 -21.52 -1.14 -8.13
N LEU A 388 -22.66 -0.47 -8.28
CA LEU A 388 -22.91 0.46 -9.38
C LEU A 388 -22.17 1.80 -9.20
N LYS A 389 -22.26 2.42 -8.02
CA LYS A 389 -21.69 3.75 -7.74
C LYS A 389 -20.17 3.72 -7.68
N THR A 390 -19.59 2.71 -7.03
CA THR A 390 -18.15 2.65 -6.73
C THR A 390 -17.46 1.49 -7.45
N GLY A 391 -18.07 0.31 -7.47
CA GLY A 391 -17.51 -0.89 -8.09
C GLY A 391 -17.24 -0.70 -9.59
N LYS A 392 -18.21 -0.18 -10.34
CA LYS A 392 -18.06 0.07 -11.78
C LYS A 392 -16.93 1.03 -12.12
N ALA A 393 -16.74 2.07 -11.31
CA ALA A 393 -15.63 3.00 -11.47
C ALA A 393 -14.25 2.35 -11.23
N ILE A 394 -14.15 1.30 -10.40
CA ILE A 394 -12.91 0.53 -10.21
C ILE A 394 -12.77 -0.55 -11.29
N GLU A 395 -13.86 -1.19 -11.69
CA GLU A 395 -13.91 -2.18 -12.76
C GLU A 395 -13.28 -1.62 -14.05
N ILE A 396 -13.72 -0.46 -14.53
CA ILE A 396 -13.17 0.17 -15.75
C ILE A 396 -11.66 0.46 -15.65
N VAL A 397 -11.18 0.82 -14.47
CA VAL A 397 -9.76 1.08 -14.21
C VAL A 397 -8.93 -0.18 -14.40
N LEU A 398 -9.49 -1.34 -14.04
CA LEU A 398 -8.85 -2.64 -14.18
C LEU A 398 -8.95 -3.18 -15.60
N ILE A 399 -10.10 -3.06 -16.27
CA ILE A 399 -10.33 -3.73 -17.57
C ILE A 399 -9.83 -2.93 -18.77
N CYS A 400 -9.94 -1.60 -18.77
CA CYS A 400 -9.66 -0.79 -19.96
C CYS A 400 -8.19 -0.89 -20.43
N PRO A 401 -7.17 -0.91 -19.55
CA PRO A 401 -5.78 -1.13 -19.97
C PRO A 401 -5.57 -2.48 -20.66
N VAL A 402 -6.18 -3.54 -20.13
CA VAL A 402 -6.08 -4.90 -20.67
C VAL A 402 -6.70 -4.96 -22.07
N ILE A 403 -7.88 -4.37 -22.25
CA ILE A 403 -8.56 -4.30 -23.55
C ILE A 403 -7.70 -3.62 -24.63
N LEU A 404 -6.86 -2.65 -24.24
CA LEU A 404 -6.03 -1.92 -25.20
C LEU A 404 -4.92 -2.77 -25.84
N VAL A 405 -4.45 -3.81 -25.15
CA VAL A 405 -3.27 -4.59 -25.58
C VAL A 405 -3.55 -6.07 -25.79
N GLU A 406 -4.48 -6.65 -25.04
CA GLU A 406 -4.85 -8.04 -25.19
C GLU A 406 -5.94 -8.21 -26.25
N GLN A 407 -5.77 -9.21 -27.11
CA GLN A 407 -6.68 -9.52 -28.21
C GLN A 407 -6.83 -11.03 -28.44
N ASP A 408 -6.36 -11.85 -27.49
CA ASP A 408 -6.41 -13.31 -27.59
C ASP A 408 -7.76 -13.90 -27.12
N GLU A 409 -7.89 -15.22 -27.24
CA GLU A 409 -9.10 -15.96 -26.87
C GLU A 409 -9.35 -16.00 -25.35
N THR A 410 -8.36 -15.64 -24.53
CA THR A 410 -8.45 -15.65 -23.06
C THR A 410 -8.90 -14.31 -22.49
N LEU A 411 -8.90 -13.25 -23.30
CA LEU A 411 -9.27 -11.89 -22.91
C LEU A 411 -10.59 -11.85 -22.14
N ASP A 412 -11.66 -12.43 -22.66
CA ASP A 412 -12.98 -12.33 -22.03
C ASP A 412 -13.02 -13.00 -20.64
N ILE A 413 -12.27 -14.09 -20.46
CA ILE A 413 -12.12 -14.78 -19.16
C ILE A 413 -11.39 -13.87 -18.16
N ILE A 414 -10.31 -13.21 -18.60
CA ILE A 414 -9.57 -12.24 -17.77
C ILE A 414 -10.50 -11.09 -17.39
N LEU A 415 -11.23 -10.52 -18.35
CA LEU A 415 -12.12 -9.40 -18.10
C LEU A 415 -13.21 -9.76 -17.09
N GLU A 416 -13.85 -10.92 -17.19
CA GLU A 416 -14.84 -11.38 -16.21
C GLU A 416 -14.30 -11.40 -14.78
N ARG A 417 -13.08 -11.90 -14.59
CA ARG A 417 -12.43 -11.93 -13.28
C ARG A 417 -12.05 -10.55 -12.78
N LEU A 418 -11.65 -9.65 -13.66
CA LEU A 418 -11.38 -8.25 -13.31
C LEU A 418 -12.65 -7.48 -12.95
N ARG A 419 -13.78 -7.77 -13.59
CA ARG A 419 -15.09 -7.22 -13.21
C ARG A 419 -15.50 -7.69 -11.82
N GLU A 420 -15.33 -8.98 -11.53
CA GLU A 420 -15.56 -9.54 -10.18
C GLU A 420 -14.68 -8.86 -9.13
N LEU A 421 -13.39 -8.67 -9.44
CA LEU A 421 -12.45 -7.95 -8.56
C LEU A 421 -12.86 -6.49 -8.34
N GLY A 422 -13.18 -5.74 -9.41
CA GLY A 422 -13.60 -4.34 -9.32
C GLY A 422 -14.86 -4.16 -8.49
N LYS A 423 -15.84 -5.05 -8.65
CA LYS A 423 -17.05 -5.13 -7.81
C LYS A 423 -16.69 -5.34 -6.34
N LEU A 424 -15.84 -6.31 -6.02
CA LEU A 424 -15.43 -6.58 -4.64
C LEU A 424 -14.69 -5.40 -4.03
N MET A 425 -13.75 -4.80 -4.76
CA MET A 425 -12.99 -3.63 -4.32
C MET A 425 -13.90 -2.42 -4.06
N GLY A 426 -14.91 -2.18 -4.90
CA GLY A 426 -15.85 -1.07 -4.70
C GLY A 426 -16.72 -1.25 -3.47
N ILE A 427 -17.24 -2.47 -3.26
CA ILE A 427 -18.01 -2.80 -2.05
C ILE A 427 -17.14 -2.68 -0.79
N LEU A 428 -15.90 -3.18 -0.84
CA LEU A 428 -14.94 -3.06 0.27
C LEU A 428 -14.63 -1.59 0.59
N PHE A 429 -14.46 -0.76 -0.43
CA PHE A 429 -14.18 0.66 -0.27
C PHE A 429 -15.33 1.36 0.49
N GLN A 430 -16.58 1.11 0.09
CA GLN A 430 -17.77 1.67 0.75
C GLN A 430 -17.93 1.15 2.18
N MET A 431 -17.83 -0.17 2.41
CA MET A 431 -17.91 -0.74 3.76
C MET A 431 -16.86 -0.17 4.70
N LYS A 432 -15.65 0.12 4.18
CA LYS A 432 -14.60 0.73 4.97
C LYS A 432 -14.88 2.20 5.29
N ASP A 433 -15.37 2.98 4.32
CA ASP A 433 -15.78 4.37 4.58
C ASP A 433 -16.88 4.42 5.65
N ASP A 434 -17.91 3.59 5.53
CA ASP A 434 -18.98 3.49 6.54
C ASP A 434 -18.45 3.12 7.94
N LEU A 435 -17.41 2.29 8.04
CA LEU A 435 -16.75 1.99 9.32
C LEU A 435 -15.94 3.17 9.84
N LEU A 436 -15.21 3.87 8.98
CA LEU A 436 -14.41 5.04 9.37
C LEU A 436 -15.28 6.20 9.86
N ASP A 437 -16.48 6.37 9.30
CA ASP A 437 -17.40 7.42 9.72
C ASP A 437 -17.98 7.19 11.14
N VAL A 438 -17.91 5.95 11.65
CA VAL A 438 -18.34 5.57 13.01
C VAL A 438 -17.16 5.43 13.98
N GLU A 439 -16.02 4.90 13.53
CA GLU A 439 -14.84 4.62 14.37
C GLU A 439 -13.81 5.75 14.39
N GLY A 440 -13.87 6.67 13.43
CA GLY A 440 -12.86 7.70 13.22
C GLY A 440 -12.86 8.78 14.30
N ASP A 441 -11.67 9.09 14.81
CA ASP A 441 -11.45 10.25 15.67
C ASP A 441 -11.59 11.54 14.83
N ILE A 442 -12.23 12.58 15.39
CA ILE A 442 -12.52 13.88 14.73
C ILE A 442 -11.22 14.50 14.17
N GLN A 443 -10.09 14.24 14.83
CA GLN A 443 -8.79 14.76 14.42
C GLN A 443 -8.14 13.98 13.25
N GLU A 444 -8.50 12.71 13.00
CA GLU A 444 -7.86 11.87 11.98
C GLU A 444 -8.62 11.83 10.64
N THR A 445 -9.95 11.94 10.65
CA THR A 445 -10.78 11.80 9.42
C THR A 445 -11.04 13.11 8.69
N GLY A 446 -10.88 14.26 9.36
CA GLY A 446 -11.16 15.57 8.79
C GLY A 446 -12.65 15.82 8.46
N LYS A 447 -13.54 14.92 8.89
CA LYS A 447 -15.00 15.02 8.79
C LYS A 447 -15.60 14.94 10.20
N LEU A 448 -16.77 15.56 10.41
CA LEU A 448 -17.54 15.34 11.63
C LEU A 448 -18.01 13.87 11.68
N PRO A 449 -17.75 13.10 12.75
CA PRO A 449 -18.31 11.76 12.91
C PRO A 449 -19.84 11.85 12.99
N ASN A 450 -20.53 10.81 12.54
CA ASN A 450 -22.00 10.70 12.51
C ASN A 450 -22.75 11.60 11.49
N ILE A 451 -22.10 12.09 10.42
CA ILE A 451 -22.82 12.78 9.33
C ILE A 451 -23.95 11.90 8.76
N ASP A 452 -23.71 10.60 8.60
CA ASP A 452 -24.75 9.68 8.08
C ASP A 452 -25.93 9.49 9.04
N LEU A 453 -25.66 9.57 10.34
CA LEU A 453 -26.69 9.55 11.38
C LEU A 453 -27.53 10.84 11.36
N GLN A 454 -26.92 11.98 11.00
CA GLN A 454 -27.61 13.25 10.79
C GLN A 454 -28.40 13.28 9.46
N ASN A 455 -27.88 12.63 8.42
CA ASN A 455 -28.48 12.59 7.07
C ASN A 455 -29.49 11.43 6.89
N GLN A 456 -29.70 10.59 7.90
CA GLN A 456 -30.56 9.39 7.84
C GLN A 456 -30.16 8.40 6.72
N THR A 457 -28.87 8.39 6.36
CA THR A 457 -28.33 7.50 5.32
C THR A 457 -28.21 6.09 5.86
N ILE A 458 -28.65 5.09 5.09
CA ILE A 458 -28.54 3.69 5.48
C ILE A 458 -27.16 3.16 5.08
N THR A 459 -26.31 2.93 6.08
CA THR A 459 -24.94 2.42 5.91
C THR A 459 -24.84 0.93 6.26
N TYR A 460 -23.75 0.28 5.85
CA TYR A 460 -23.43 -1.09 6.23
C TYR A 460 -23.37 -1.27 7.74
N VAL A 461 -22.78 -0.30 8.45
CA VAL A 461 -22.68 -0.33 9.91
C VAL A 461 -24.05 -0.17 10.57
N SER A 462 -24.91 0.70 10.04
CA SER A 462 -26.28 0.86 10.56
C SER A 462 -27.13 -0.41 10.40
N LEU A 463 -26.96 -1.15 9.30
CA LEU A 463 -27.73 -2.38 9.00
C LEU A 463 -27.20 -3.62 9.73
N LEU A 464 -25.89 -3.78 9.82
CA LEU A 464 -25.26 -5.02 10.28
C LEU A 464 -24.63 -4.91 11.67
N GLY A 465 -24.25 -3.70 12.08
CA GLY A 465 -23.37 -3.45 13.22
C GLY A 465 -21.89 -3.65 12.88
N ILE A 466 -21.02 -3.00 13.66
CA ILE A 466 -19.56 -2.93 13.43
C ILE A 466 -18.92 -4.31 13.25
N GLU A 467 -19.18 -5.26 14.16
CA GLU A 467 -18.53 -6.58 14.12
C GLU A 467 -18.89 -7.38 12.86
N LYS A 468 -20.17 -7.35 12.46
CA LYS A 468 -20.62 -8.07 11.25
C LYS A 468 -20.08 -7.41 10.00
N THR A 469 -19.99 -6.08 9.96
CA THR A 469 -19.36 -5.34 8.86
C THR A 469 -17.88 -5.71 8.73
N ARG A 470 -17.11 -5.73 9.83
CA ARG A 470 -15.70 -6.16 9.84
C ARG A 470 -15.52 -7.59 9.32
N LYS A 471 -16.34 -8.55 9.80
CA LYS A 471 -16.33 -9.93 9.29
C LYS A 471 -16.63 -10.01 7.79
N ARG A 472 -17.56 -9.19 7.29
CA ARG A 472 -17.91 -9.14 5.86
C ARG A 472 -16.78 -8.54 5.02
N ILE A 473 -16.09 -7.52 5.51
CA ILE A 473 -14.88 -6.96 4.90
C ILE A 473 -13.81 -8.03 4.78
N ASP A 474 -13.51 -8.76 5.87
CA ASP A 474 -12.51 -9.83 5.83
C ASP A 474 -12.84 -10.93 4.83
N ALA A 475 -14.11 -11.34 4.75
CA ALA A 475 -14.56 -12.35 3.79
C ALA A 475 -14.40 -11.87 2.33
N LYS A 476 -14.83 -10.64 2.02
CA LYS A 476 -14.71 -10.06 0.67
C LYS A 476 -13.25 -9.78 0.30
N ARG A 477 -12.42 -9.36 1.25
CA ARG A 477 -10.97 -9.19 1.05
C ARG A 477 -10.34 -10.51 0.61
N LYS A 478 -10.60 -11.61 1.31
CA LYS A 478 -10.08 -12.95 0.95
C LYS A 478 -10.51 -13.38 -0.46
N GLN A 479 -11.76 -13.08 -0.85
CA GLN A 479 -12.24 -13.35 -2.21
C GLN A 479 -11.46 -12.53 -3.26
N ALA A 480 -11.26 -11.24 -3.02
CA ALA A 480 -10.50 -10.37 -3.91
C ALA A 480 -9.01 -10.77 -4.00
N GLU A 481 -8.39 -11.15 -2.88
CA GLU A 481 -7.02 -11.67 -2.84
C GLU A 481 -6.90 -12.97 -3.64
N LEU A 482 -7.86 -13.88 -3.55
CA LEU A 482 -7.86 -15.12 -4.33
C LEU A 482 -7.94 -14.84 -5.84
N ILE A 483 -8.75 -13.87 -6.28
CA ILE A 483 -8.83 -13.48 -7.69
C ILE A 483 -7.48 -12.90 -8.15
N LEU A 484 -6.88 -12.02 -7.35
CA LEU A 484 -5.56 -11.46 -7.64
C LEU A 484 -4.48 -12.53 -7.72
N ASP A 485 -4.48 -13.49 -6.80
CA ASP A 485 -3.50 -14.58 -6.76
C ASP A 485 -3.59 -15.47 -8.00
N ASN A 486 -4.80 -15.68 -8.54
CA ASN A 486 -5.02 -16.50 -9.73
C ASN A 486 -4.73 -15.75 -11.03
N LEU A 487 -5.07 -14.46 -11.12
CA LEU A 487 -4.86 -13.65 -12.32
C LEU A 487 -3.43 -13.11 -12.44
N TRP A 488 -2.96 -12.50 -11.35
CA TRP A 488 -1.70 -11.77 -11.31
C TRP A 488 -0.90 -12.11 -10.05
N PRO A 489 -0.32 -13.33 -9.94
CA PRO A 489 0.51 -13.73 -8.81
C PRO A 489 1.60 -12.70 -8.46
N GLN A 490 2.13 -12.03 -9.50
CA GLN A 490 3.17 -11.00 -9.44
C GLN A 490 2.67 -9.57 -9.12
N ALA A 491 1.36 -9.33 -9.04
CA ALA A 491 0.77 -8.01 -8.76
C ALA A 491 0.78 -7.64 -7.26
N GLY A 492 1.97 -7.67 -6.64
CA GLY A 492 2.16 -7.27 -5.25
C GLY A 492 1.58 -5.88 -4.96
N THR A 493 1.72 -4.94 -5.90
CA THR A 493 1.21 -3.57 -5.77
C THR A 493 -0.30 -3.45 -5.68
N ILE A 494 -1.03 -4.19 -6.52
CA ILE A 494 -2.50 -4.16 -6.50
C ILE A 494 -3.03 -4.84 -5.24
N ARG A 495 -2.36 -5.90 -4.78
CA ARG A 495 -2.66 -6.56 -3.49
C ARG A 495 -2.46 -5.59 -2.32
N ASP A 496 -1.38 -4.82 -2.34
CA ASP A 496 -1.11 -3.81 -1.32
C ASP A 496 -2.14 -2.67 -1.33
N ILE A 497 -2.62 -2.23 -2.50
CA ILE A 497 -3.77 -1.31 -2.59
C ILE A 497 -5.02 -1.92 -1.96
N LEU A 498 -5.34 -3.18 -2.29
CA LEU A 498 -6.49 -3.88 -1.72
C LEU A 498 -6.41 -3.94 -0.19
N ARG A 499 -5.24 -4.25 0.37
CA ARG A 499 -5.01 -4.21 1.83
C ARG A 499 -5.17 -2.79 2.37
N HIS A 500 -4.58 -1.79 1.72
CA HIS A 500 -4.70 -0.39 2.12
C HIS A 500 -6.17 0.06 2.15
N ILE A 501 -6.98 -0.32 1.15
CA ILE A 501 -8.42 -0.01 1.13
C ILE A 501 -9.12 -0.61 2.36
N CYS A 502 -8.73 -1.80 2.82
CA CYS A 502 -9.34 -2.46 3.98
C CYS A 502 -8.82 -1.92 5.33
N GLU A 503 -7.55 -1.50 5.37
CA GLU A 503 -6.81 -1.19 6.60
C GLU A 503 -6.65 0.31 6.85
N ARG A 504 -6.96 1.16 5.86
CA ARG A 504 -6.83 2.62 5.97
C ARG A 504 -7.54 3.18 7.21
N LYS A 505 -6.92 4.20 7.79
CA LYS A 505 -7.49 5.00 8.88
C LYS A 505 -8.11 6.32 8.41
N LYS A 506 -7.97 6.66 7.11
CA LYS A 506 -8.44 7.90 6.47
C LYS A 506 -8.66 7.75 4.97
#